data_AF-A0AB73P4K4-F1
#
_entry.id   AF-A0AB73P4K4-F1
#
_cell.length_a   1.000
_cell.length_b   1.000
_cell.length_c   1.000
_cell.angle_alpha   90.00
_cell.angle_beta   90.00
_cell.angle_gamma   90.00
#
_symmetry.space_group_name_H-M   'P 1'
#
loop_
_entity.id
_entity.type
_entity.pdbx_description
1 polymer ?
#
loop_
_entity_poly.entity_id
_entity_poly.type
_entity_poly.pdbx_seq_one_letter_code
_entity_poly.pdbx_strand_id
1 'polypeptide(L)'
;MHMTKKLFGASFEESKLISVNLFSKKKPFYYDLGLADSNKFSQRLLLVIPFLSLEIVMYGISIGMAETIDLNNKLPGSAKLFVHGIQYFSFLKPLIIISLFLMGIIICSNILPKKNFMIQRIFGILIQLLLIIQFCFSIMPTLLGLTLGATGWFGFSIICICGLIFFVRTLVSRMRKIKVEMYGEVTDSPFNIIIDKLWNLLKKIWIFLLAIVVLNILTLRIGMWGSFSLWSFICMFAGPIYFGLVTLFIVGPLKMYVNSFYLVKYAEQYRVLWKVTDEQWYGKRRTKKLAKKKLK
;
A
#
# COMPACT_ATOMS: atom_id res chain seq x y z
N MET A 1 36.80 -3.29 -2.15
CA MET A 1 35.91 -2.12 -1.98
C MET A 1 34.46 -2.62 -1.99
N HIS A 2 33.87 -2.87 -0.82
CA HIS A 2 32.48 -3.34 -0.71
C HIS A 2 31.53 -2.18 -1.01
N MET A 3 31.14 -2.01 -2.28
CA MET A 3 30.06 -1.09 -2.60
C MET A 3 28.76 -1.65 -2.01
N THR A 4 28.23 -0.99 -0.98
CA THR A 4 26.91 -1.29 -0.45
C THR A 4 25.87 -1.10 -1.55
N LYS A 5 25.40 -2.21 -2.16
CA LYS A 5 24.47 -2.17 -3.27
C LYS A 5 23.10 -1.64 -2.82
N LYS A 6 22.65 -0.54 -3.45
CA LYS A 6 21.38 0.14 -3.18
C LYS A 6 20.23 -0.54 -3.92
N LEU A 7 19.01 -0.54 -3.36
CA LEU A 7 17.85 -1.21 -3.99
C LEU A 7 17.53 -0.70 -5.41
N PHE A 8 17.76 0.59 -5.68
CA PHE A 8 17.53 1.25 -6.97
C PHE A 8 18.84 1.53 -7.76
N GLY A 9 19.92 0.85 -7.39
CA GLY A 9 21.26 1.04 -7.96
C GLY A 9 21.74 -0.07 -8.91
N ALA A 10 20.89 -1.04 -9.28
CA ALA A 10 21.29 -2.17 -10.11
C ALA A 10 21.63 -1.74 -11.54
N SER A 11 22.61 -2.42 -12.13
CA SER A 11 22.88 -2.42 -13.57
C SER A 11 21.77 -3.15 -14.35
N PHE A 12 21.78 -3.03 -15.68
CA PHE A 12 20.83 -3.76 -16.52
C PHE A 12 20.92 -5.27 -16.31
N GLU A 13 22.15 -5.81 -16.31
CA GLU A 13 22.42 -7.24 -16.09
C GLU A 13 21.86 -7.76 -14.77
N GLU A 14 22.13 -7.05 -13.68
CA GLU A 14 21.60 -7.37 -12.34
C GLU A 14 20.07 -7.26 -12.31
N SER A 15 19.49 -6.23 -12.95
CA SER A 15 18.04 -6.03 -12.94
C SER A 15 17.27 -7.08 -13.75
N LYS A 16 17.89 -7.74 -14.74
CA LYS A 16 17.26 -8.85 -15.50
C LYS A 16 16.82 -10.00 -14.59
N LEU A 17 17.53 -10.25 -13.49
CA LEU A 17 17.26 -11.36 -12.56
C LEU A 17 15.90 -11.23 -11.84
N ILE A 18 15.44 -10.01 -11.62
CA ILE A 18 14.11 -9.75 -11.02
C ILE A 18 13.05 -9.33 -12.03
N SER A 19 13.45 -9.14 -13.29
CA SER A 19 12.59 -8.57 -14.32
C SER A 19 11.65 -9.59 -14.92
N VAL A 20 10.47 -9.10 -15.31
CA VAL A 20 9.42 -9.93 -15.89
C VAL A 20 9.11 -9.37 -17.27
N ASN A 21 9.11 -10.24 -18.28
CA ASN A 21 8.68 -9.85 -19.62
C ASN A 21 7.18 -9.51 -19.63
N LEU A 22 6.88 -8.21 -19.65
CA LEU A 22 5.53 -7.66 -19.61
C LEU A 22 4.69 -7.98 -20.85
N PHE A 23 5.33 -8.36 -21.96
CA PHE A 23 4.68 -8.70 -23.22
C PHE A 23 4.45 -10.21 -23.38
N SER A 24 4.91 -11.01 -22.41
CA SER A 24 4.65 -12.45 -22.37
C SER A 24 3.22 -12.74 -21.90
N LYS A 25 2.55 -13.70 -22.54
CA LYS A 25 1.26 -14.23 -22.08
C LYS A 25 1.35 -14.94 -20.71
N LYS A 26 2.56 -15.33 -20.29
CA LYS A 26 2.82 -15.98 -19.00
C LYS A 26 3.24 -15.01 -17.89
N LYS A 27 3.06 -13.69 -18.08
CA LYS A 27 3.39 -12.71 -17.02
C LYS A 27 2.56 -13.00 -15.76
N PRO A 28 3.13 -12.90 -14.54
CA PRO A 28 2.38 -13.14 -13.32
C PRO A 28 1.24 -12.13 -13.19
N PHE A 29 0.10 -12.57 -12.64
CA PHE A 29 -1.11 -11.77 -12.48
C PHE A 29 -0.86 -10.39 -11.86
N TYR A 30 -0.02 -10.34 -10.81
CA TYR A 30 0.29 -9.09 -10.12
C TYR A 30 0.94 -8.03 -11.00
N TYR A 31 1.54 -8.38 -12.15
CA TYR A 31 2.13 -7.43 -13.10
C TYR A 31 1.14 -6.89 -14.13
N ASP A 32 -0.08 -7.42 -14.15
CA ASP A 32 -1.16 -6.98 -15.02
C ASP A 32 -1.93 -5.85 -14.34
N LEU A 33 -1.75 -4.62 -14.84
CA LEU A 33 -2.41 -3.44 -14.30
C LEU A 33 -3.79 -3.22 -14.94
N GLY A 34 -4.25 -4.17 -15.75
CA GLY A 34 -5.56 -4.20 -16.37
C GLY A 34 -5.85 -2.97 -17.21
N LEU A 35 -6.87 -2.21 -16.84
CA LEU A 35 -7.24 -1.01 -17.57
C LEU A 35 -6.22 0.14 -17.35
N ALA A 36 -5.47 0.15 -16.25
CA ALA A 36 -4.62 1.26 -15.83
C ALA A 36 -3.38 1.46 -16.74
N ASP A 37 -2.86 0.40 -17.34
CA ASP A 37 -1.78 0.45 -18.33
C ASP A 37 -2.26 0.24 -19.79
N SER A 38 -3.58 0.29 -20.03
CA SER A 38 -4.13 0.14 -21.38
C SER A 38 -3.76 1.32 -22.29
N ASN A 39 -3.41 1.01 -23.54
CA ASN A 39 -3.20 2.02 -24.59
C ASN A 39 -4.50 2.52 -25.24
N LYS A 40 -5.67 1.92 -24.93
CA LYS A 40 -6.97 2.29 -25.53
C LYS A 40 -7.64 3.39 -24.72
N PHE A 41 -8.14 4.42 -25.42
CA PHE A 41 -8.85 5.54 -24.78
C PHE A 41 -10.13 5.09 -24.07
N SER A 42 -11.00 4.32 -24.73
CA SER A 42 -12.27 3.86 -24.15
C SER A 42 -12.08 3.02 -22.88
N GLN A 43 -11.10 2.11 -22.88
CA GLN A 43 -10.77 1.29 -21.70
C GLN A 43 -10.29 2.14 -20.51
N ARG A 44 -9.62 3.26 -20.77
CA ARG A 44 -9.18 4.18 -19.73
C ARG A 44 -10.28 5.10 -19.24
N LEU A 45 -11.23 5.47 -20.11
CA LEU A 45 -12.43 6.17 -19.68
C LEU A 45 -13.25 5.30 -18.71
N LEU A 46 -13.31 3.98 -18.96
CA LEU A 46 -13.96 3.03 -18.07
C LEU A 46 -13.31 2.92 -16.68
N LEU A 47 -12.04 3.31 -16.49
CA LEU A 47 -11.40 3.35 -15.16
C LEU A 47 -12.02 4.38 -14.22
N VAL A 48 -12.64 5.42 -14.77
CA VAL A 48 -13.19 6.54 -13.97
C VAL A 48 -14.33 6.06 -13.08
N ILE A 49 -15.16 5.14 -13.57
CA ILE A 49 -16.35 4.64 -12.85
C ILE A 49 -15.98 3.87 -11.57
N PRO A 50 -15.20 2.77 -11.62
CA PRO A 50 -14.82 2.02 -10.41
C PRO A 50 -13.94 2.86 -9.48
N PHE A 51 -13.25 3.86 -10.01
CA PHE A 51 -12.50 4.80 -9.19
C PHE A 51 -13.43 5.68 -8.35
N LEU A 52 -14.38 6.37 -8.98
CA LEU A 52 -15.31 7.25 -8.27
C LEU A 52 -16.12 6.49 -7.21
N SER A 53 -16.54 5.25 -7.51
CA SER A 53 -17.24 4.43 -6.52
C SER A 53 -16.34 4.07 -5.33
N LEU A 54 -15.07 3.74 -5.56
CA LEU A 54 -14.11 3.45 -4.50
C LEU A 54 -13.82 4.70 -3.66
N GLU A 55 -13.71 5.88 -4.26
CA GLU A 55 -13.53 7.14 -3.53
C GLU A 55 -14.67 7.43 -2.56
N ILE A 56 -15.92 7.25 -2.99
CA ILE A 56 -17.11 7.42 -2.14
C ILE A 56 -17.05 6.47 -0.95
N VAL A 57 -16.71 5.20 -1.20
CA VAL A 57 -16.58 4.19 -0.13
C VAL A 57 -15.46 4.55 0.84
N MET A 58 -14.29 4.95 0.34
CA MET A 58 -13.14 5.33 1.16
C MET A 58 -13.44 6.57 2.03
N TYR A 59 -14.08 7.59 1.45
CA TYR A 59 -14.53 8.75 2.21
C TYR A 59 -15.59 8.37 3.27
N GLY A 60 -16.55 7.52 2.90
CA GLY A 60 -17.60 7.05 3.79
C GLY A 60 -17.06 6.31 5.01
N ILE A 61 -16.21 5.29 4.80
CA ILE A 61 -15.62 4.48 5.87
C ILE A 61 -14.74 5.31 6.81
N SER A 62 -14.03 6.31 6.26
CA SER A 62 -13.04 7.09 7.00
C SER A 62 -13.62 8.28 7.76
N ILE A 63 -14.38 9.13 7.07
CA ILE A 63 -14.84 10.44 7.55
C ILE A 63 -16.36 10.44 7.67
N GLY A 64 -17.07 10.02 6.62
CA GLY A 64 -18.52 10.15 6.53
C GLY A 64 -19.27 9.42 7.64
N MET A 65 -18.87 8.19 7.98
CA MET A 65 -19.46 7.43 9.08
C MET A 65 -19.18 8.08 10.44
N ALA A 66 -17.99 8.64 10.67
CA ALA A 66 -17.63 9.24 11.94
C ALA A 66 -18.41 10.54 12.22
N GLU A 67 -18.69 11.32 11.18
CA GLU A 67 -19.41 12.60 11.25
C GLU A 67 -20.93 12.45 11.35
N THR A 68 -21.48 11.37 10.78
CA THR A 68 -22.93 11.14 10.73
C THR A 68 -23.49 10.48 11.99
N ILE A 69 -22.64 9.87 12.83
CA ILE A 69 -23.07 9.26 14.08
C ILE A 69 -23.20 10.34 15.16
N ASP A 70 -24.44 10.75 15.42
CA ASP A 70 -24.76 11.65 16.54
C ASP A 70 -24.64 10.90 17.88
N LEU A 71 -23.67 11.33 18.69
CA LEU A 71 -23.40 10.79 20.03
C LEU A 71 -24.46 11.15 21.08
N ASN A 72 -25.32 12.14 20.79
CA ASN A 72 -26.44 12.54 21.63
C ASN A 72 -27.61 11.55 21.54
N ASN A 73 -27.65 10.69 20.52
CA ASN A 73 -28.59 9.58 20.45
C ASN A 73 -28.30 8.51 21.54
N LYS A 74 -29.32 7.70 21.85
CA LYS A 74 -29.28 6.58 22.82
C LYS A 74 -28.39 5.41 22.35
N LEU A 75 -27.19 5.65 21.82
CA LEU A 75 -26.21 4.58 21.60
C LEU A 75 -25.89 3.94 22.96
N PRO A 76 -25.83 2.60 23.03
CA PRO A 76 -25.38 1.91 24.23
C PRO A 76 -23.97 2.38 24.59
N GLY A 77 -23.67 2.45 25.90
CA GLY A 77 -22.43 3.05 26.41
C GLY A 77 -21.16 2.52 25.75
N SER A 78 -21.11 1.22 25.43
CA SER A 78 -19.98 0.60 24.73
C SER A 78 -19.82 1.08 23.28
N ALA A 79 -20.92 1.32 22.57
CA ALA A 79 -20.87 1.81 21.19
C ALA A 79 -20.34 3.25 21.12
N LYS A 80 -20.62 4.08 22.13
CA LYS A 80 -20.08 5.44 22.21
C LYS A 80 -18.55 5.45 22.25
N LEU A 81 -17.93 4.50 22.95
CA LEU A 81 -16.47 4.41 23.07
C LEU A 81 -15.78 4.14 21.73
N PHE A 82 -16.39 3.25 20.94
CA PHE A 82 -15.91 2.92 19.61
C PHE A 82 -16.05 4.11 18.66
N VAL A 83 -17.19 4.80 18.70
CA VAL A 83 -17.42 6.01 17.89
C VAL A 83 -16.45 7.13 18.27
N HIS A 84 -16.24 7.38 19.56
CA HIS A 84 -15.22 8.32 20.02
C HIS A 84 -13.82 7.94 19.53
N GLY A 85 -13.50 6.64 19.52
CA GLY A 85 -12.23 6.13 18.97
C GLY A 85 -12.05 6.46 17.50
N ILE A 86 -13.10 6.29 16.71
CA ILE A 86 -13.08 6.60 15.27
C ILE A 86 -12.99 8.12 15.06
N GLN A 87 -13.79 8.90 15.78
CA GLN A 87 -13.80 10.37 15.69
C GLN A 87 -12.48 11.00 16.15
N TYR A 88 -11.73 10.34 17.03
CA TYR A 88 -10.40 10.79 17.44
C TYR A 88 -9.48 11.00 16.24
N PHE A 89 -9.59 10.15 15.20
CA PHE A 89 -8.77 10.25 13.99
C PHE A 89 -9.30 11.25 12.94
N SER A 90 -10.33 12.04 13.27
CA SER A 90 -10.88 13.07 12.38
C SER A 90 -9.84 14.11 11.94
N PHE A 91 -8.76 14.30 12.69
CA PHE A 91 -7.64 15.16 12.28
C PHE A 91 -6.97 14.72 10.96
N LEU A 92 -7.16 13.48 10.51
CA LEU A 92 -6.69 12.99 9.20
C LEU A 92 -7.53 13.48 8.02
N LYS A 93 -8.73 14.04 8.28
CA LYS A 93 -9.65 14.48 7.23
C LYS A 93 -9.00 15.34 6.14
N PRO A 94 -8.18 16.37 6.45
CA PRO A 94 -7.51 17.15 5.42
C PRO A 94 -6.60 16.30 4.52
N LEU A 95 -5.87 15.35 5.12
CA LEU A 95 -4.94 14.47 4.39
C LEU A 95 -5.69 13.53 3.45
N ILE A 96 -6.82 12.97 3.90
CA ILE A 96 -7.67 12.10 3.09
C ILE A 96 -8.27 12.87 1.91
N ILE A 97 -8.78 14.09 2.15
CA ILE A 97 -9.32 14.95 1.07
C ILE A 97 -8.23 15.32 0.06
N ILE A 98 -7.02 15.69 0.53
CA ILE A 98 -5.88 15.97 -0.36
C ILE A 98 -5.53 14.73 -1.19
N SER A 99 -5.51 13.54 -0.58
CA SER A 99 -5.24 12.28 -1.28
C SER A 99 -6.28 12.01 -2.39
N LEU A 100 -7.57 12.18 -2.10
CA LEU A 100 -8.66 12.04 -3.07
C LEU A 100 -8.46 12.99 -4.26
N PHE A 101 -8.16 14.27 -3.97
CA PHE A 101 -7.94 15.26 -5.01
C PHE A 101 -6.72 14.93 -5.91
N LEU A 102 -5.60 14.53 -5.31
CA LEU A 102 -4.40 14.10 -6.06
C LEU A 102 -4.70 12.89 -6.95
N MET A 103 -5.51 11.97 -6.46
CA MET A 103 -5.91 10.78 -7.20
C MET A 103 -6.77 11.13 -8.41
N GLY A 104 -7.73 12.05 -8.25
CA GLY A 104 -8.52 12.62 -9.33
C GLY A 104 -7.65 13.24 -10.44
N ILE A 105 -6.67 14.07 -10.07
CA ILE A 105 -5.73 14.69 -11.02
C ILE A 105 -5.00 13.63 -11.86
N ILE A 106 -4.50 12.57 -11.22
CA ILE A 106 -3.70 11.54 -11.88
C ILE A 106 -4.55 10.68 -12.80
N ILE A 107 -5.79 10.38 -12.43
CA ILE A 107 -6.71 9.64 -13.29
C ILE A 107 -7.10 10.48 -14.51
N CYS A 108 -7.48 11.74 -14.31
CA CYS A 108 -7.75 12.66 -15.41
C CYS A 108 -6.55 12.76 -16.35
N SER A 109 -5.34 12.84 -15.78
CA SER A 109 -4.10 12.84 -16.55
C SER A 109 -3.87 11.53 -17.31
N ASN A 110 -4.31 10.38 -16.79
CA ASN A 110 -4.11 9.06 -17.41
C ASN A 110 -5.08 8.77 -18.57
N ILE A 111 -6.18 9.53 -18.71
CA ILE A 111 -7.14 9.38 -19.82
C ILE A 111 -6.45 9.52 -21.18
N LEU A 112 -5.47 10.43 -21.31
CA LEU A 112 -4.78 10.70 -22.57
C LEU A 112 -3.66 9.69 -22.87
N PRO A 113 -3.54 9.18 -24.12
CA PRO A 113 -2.51 8.20 -24.49
C PRO A 113 -1.10 8.76 -24.38
N LYS A 114 -0.25 8.08 -23.59
CA LYS A 114 1.15 8.47 -23.37
C LYS A 114 2.06 8.12 -24.55
N LYS A 115 3.33 8.55 -24.45
CA LYS A 115 4.26 8.51 -25.57
C LYS A 115 4.60 7.09 -26.03
N ASN A 116 4.84 6.22 -25.07
CA ASN A 116 5.15 4.81 -25.24
C ASN A 116 4.53 4.01 -24.07
N PHE A 117 4.57 2.69 -24.19
CA PHE A 117 4.04 1.76 -23.21
C PHE A 117 4.67 1.93 -21.82
N MET A 118 5.98 2.21 -21.73
CA MET A 118 6.66 2.33 -20.44
C MET A 118 6.21 3.55 -19.64
N ILE A 119 6.01 4.69 -20.32
CA ILE A 119 5.45 5.88 -19.68
C ILE A 119 4.00 5.62 -19.27
N GLN A 120 3.20 4.96 -20.11
CA GLN A 120 1.83 4.56 -19.74
C GLN A 120 1.83 3.67 -18.48
N ARG A 121 2.76 2.73 -18.39
CA ARG A 121 2.91 1.84 -17.24
C ARG A 121 3.27 2.59 -15.96
N ILE A 122 4.11 3.62 -16.02
CA ILE A 122 4.42 4.47 -14.84
C ILE A 122 3.13 5.07 -14.29
N PHE A 123 2.27 5.61 -15.16
CA PHE A 123 0.98 6.15 -14.72
C PHE A 123 0.11 5.07 -14.06
N GLY A 124 0.06 3.86 -14.64
CA GLY A 124 -0.65 2.74 -14.02
C GLY A 124 -0.13 2.37 -12.61
N ILE A 125 1.19 2.38 -12.42
CA ILE A 125 1.83 2.12 -11.12
C ILE A 125 1.55 3.24 -10.13
N LEU A 126 1.63 4.51 -10.56
CA LEU A 126 1.33 5.67 -9.72
C LEU A 126 -0.12 5.64 -9.24
N ILE A 127 -1.07 5.33 -10.14
CA ILE A 127 -2.49 5.12 -9.81
C ILE A 127 -2.61 4.02 -8.75
N GLN A 128 -1.99 2.87 -8.96
CA GLN A 128 -2.08 1.76 -8.00
C GLN A 128 -1.48 2.13 -6.63
N LEU A 129 -0.33 2.79 -6.60
CA LEU A 129 0.34 3.23 -5.37
C LEU A 129 -0.55 4.19 -4.58
N LEU A 130 -1.14 5.18 -5.25
CA LEU A 130 -2.02 6.14 -4.60
C LEU A 130 -3.32 5.51 -4.10
N LEU A 131 -3.91 4.57 -4.86
CA LEU A 131 -5.04 3.79 -4.38
C LEU A 131 -4.70 3.02 -3.10
N ILE A 132 -3.53 2.40 -3.02
CA ILE A 132 -3.08 1.67 -1.83
C ILE A 132 -2.88 2.64 -0.66
N ILE A 133 -2.23 3.79 -0.89
CA ILE A 133 -2.01 4.80 0.15
C ILE A 133 -3.36 5.31 0.67
N GLN A 134 -4.27 5.68 -0.23
CA GLN A 134 -5.60 6.16 0.11
C GLN A 134 -6.41 5.10 0.85
N PHE A 135 -6.38 3.84 0.41
CA PHE A 135 -6.99 2.72 1.11
C PHE A 135 -6.48 2.63 2.55
N CYS A 136 -5.16 2.61 2.74
CA CYS A 136 -4.55 2.52 4.07
C CYS A 136 -4.98 3.67 4.97
N PHE A 137 -4.92 4.92 4.49
CA PHE A 137 -5.35 6.07 5.29
C PHE A 137 -6.86 6.11 5.55
N SER A 138 -7.67 5.57 4.65
CA SER A 138 -9.13 5.59 4.80
C SER A 138 -9.65 4.56 5.80
N ILE A 139 -9.05 3.37 5.85
CA ILE A 139 -9.44 2.35 6.85
C ILE A 139 -8.83 2.62 8.24
N MET A 140 -7.83 3.49 8.32
CA MET A 140 -7.09 3.75 9.55
C MET A 140 -7.98 4.31 10.67
N PRO A 141 -8.78 5.38 10.47
CA PRO A 141 -9.68 5.90 11.51
C PRO A 141 -10.59 4.82 12.09
N THR A 142 -11.13 3.95 11.23
CA THR A 142 -12.03 2.88 11.65
C THR A 142 -11.28 1.84 12.49
N LEU A 143 -10.23 1.22 11.96
CA LEU A 143 -9.60 0.08 12.62
C LEU A 143 -8.76 0.50 13.84
N LEU A 144 -7.98 1.56 13.73
CA LEU A 144 -7.21 2.09 14.86
C LEU A 144 -8.12 2.77 15.88
N GLY A 145 -9.19 3.44 15.44
CA GLY A 145 -10.20 4.01 16.33
C GLY A 145 -10.94 2.97 17.15
N LEU A 146 -11.39 1.88 16.52
CA LEU A 146 -11.97 0.73 17.23
C LEU A 146 -11.02 0.16 18.28
N THR A 147 -9.74 0.03 17.93
CA THR A 147 -8.71 -0.47 18.85
C THR A 147 -8.49 0.48 20.03
N LEU A 148 -8.42 1.79 19.76
CA LEU A 148 -8.25 2.82 20.78
C LEU A 148 -9.44 2.84 21.74
N GLY A 149 -10.66 2.82 21.22
CA GLY A 149 -11.88 2.75 22.02
C GLY A 149 -11.97 1.46 22.85
N ALA A 150 -11.48 0.33 22.31
CA ALA A 150 -11.53 -0.97 22.97
C ALA A 150 -10.47 -1.18 24.05
N THR A 151 -9.26 -0.66 23.86
CA THR A 151 -8.09 -0.99 24.69
C THR A 151 -7.57 0.19 25.51
N GLY A 152 -8.07 1.39 25.23
CA GLY A 152 -7.55 2.64 25.77
C GLY A 152 -6.15 2.96 25.23
N TRP A 153 -5.60 4.10 25.67
CA TRP A 153 -4.29 4.57 25.23
C TRP A 153 -3.15 3.59 25.51
N PHE A 154 -3.20 2.90 26.64
CA PHE A 154 -2.15 1.97 27.04
C PHE A 154 -2.10 0.75 26.10
N GLY A 155 -3.22 0.04 25.94
CA GLY A 155 -3.28 -1.13 25.06
C GLY A 155 -3.08 -0.77 23.59
N PHE A 156 -3.62 0.37 23.16
CA PHE A 156 -3.43 0.90 21.81
C PHE A 156 -1.94 1.11 21.50
N SER A 157 -1.19 1.70 22.43
CA SER A 157 0.25 1.95 22.26
C SER A 157 1.04 0.65 22.07
N ILE A 158 0.76 -0.38 22.88
CA ILE A 158 1.39 -1.70 22.75
C ILE A 158 1.09 -2.31 21.37
N ILE A 159 -0.17 -2.28 20.94
CA ILE A 159 -0.60 -2.82 19.64
C ILE A 159 0.09 -2.06 18.49
N CYS A 160 0.15 -0.73 18.56
CA CYS A 160 0.80 0.10 17.54
C CYS A 160 2.31 -0.16 17.44
N ILE A 161 3.01 -0.26 18.57
CA ILE A 161 4.44 -0.58 18.59
C ILE A 161 4.68 -1.95 17.95
N CYS A 162 3.90 -2.96 18.35
CA CYS A 162 4.01 -4.30 17.79
C CYS A 162 3.73 -4.33 16.29
N GLY A 163 2.68 -3.65 15.86
CA GLY A 163 2.28 -3.54 14.46
C GLY A 163 3.31 -2.81 13.58
N LEU A 164 3.90 -1.73 14.09
CA LEU A 164 4.97 -1.00 13.40
C LEU A 164 6.24 -1.84 13.26
N ILE A 165 6.65 -2.55 14.32
CA ILE A 165 7.80 -3.46 14.26
C ILE A 165 7.54 -4.56 13.21
N PHE A 166 6.35 -5.16 13.21
CA PHE A 166 5.95 -6.16 12.22
C PHE A 166 6.03 -5.62 10.79
N PHE A 167 5.45 -4.44 10.55
CA PHE A 167 5.45 -3.79 9.24
C PHE A 167 6.89 -3.50 8.75
N VAL A 168 7.70 -2.82 9.57
CA VAL A 168 9.07 -2.44 9.22
C VAL A 168 9.93 -3.68 8.98
N ARG A 169 9.81 -4.70 9.85
CA ARG A 169 10.53 -5.97 9.69
C ARG A 169 10.19 -6.64 8.37
N THR A 170 8.92 -6.68 8.00
CA THR A 170 8.45 -7.33 6.79
C THR A 170 8.90 -6.57 5.54
N LEU A 171 8.83 -5.24 5.58
CA LEU A 171 9.33 -4.36 4.52
C LEU A 171 10.84 -4.57 4.29
N VAL A 172 11.64 -4.50 5.36
CA VAL A 172 13.10 -4.72 5.31
C VAL A 172 13.42 -6.12 4.78
N SER A 173 12.70 -7.15 5.25
CA SER A 173 12.83 -8.53 4.76
C SER A 173 12.67 -8.60 3.25
N ARG A 174 11.60 -7.97 2.74
CA ARG A 174 11.24 -8.02 1.33
C ARG A 174 12.26 -7.28 0.48
N MET A 175 12.70 -6.10 0.94
CA MET A 175 13.79 -5.35 0.29
C MET A 175 15.08 -6.16 0.24
N ARG A 176 15.47 -6.83 1.34
CA ARG A 176 16.65 -7.71 1.38
C ARG A 176 16.53 -8.84 0.37
N LYS A 177 15.40 -9.55 0.33
CA LYS A 177 15.14 -10.63 -0.65
C LYS A 177 15.29 -10.14 -2.10
N ILE A 178 14.71 -8.99 -2.43
CA ILE A 178 14.85 -8.40 -3.77
C ILE A 178 16.30 -8.06 -4.10
N LYS A 179 17.06 -7.51 -3.13
CA LYS A 179 18.50 -7.24 -3.32
C LYS A 179 19.29 -8.53 -3.54
N VAL A 180 19.02 -9.58 -2.77
CA VAL A 180 19.70 -10.87 -2.90
C VAL A 180 19.46 -11.48 -4.28
N GLU A 181 18.23 -11.40 -4.79
CA GLU A 181 17.93 -11.84 -6.15
C GLU A 181 18.66 -11.04 -7.25
N MET A 182 18.96 -9.76 -7.04
CA MET A 182 19.67 -8.93 -8.02
C MET A 182 21.21 -9.02 -7.93
N TYR A 183 21.74 -9.16 -6.71
CA TYR A 183 23.17 -9.01 -6.43
C TYR A 183 23.85 -10.28 -5.91
N GLY A 184 23.09 -11.34 -5.60
CA GLY A 184 23.59 -12.49 -4.88
C GLY A 184 23.72 -12.19 -3.38
N GLU A 185 24.92 -12.29 -2.82
CA GLU A 185 25.13 -12.06 -1.39
C GLU A 185 25.10 -10.57 -1.04
N VAL A 186 24.30 -10.22 -0.02
CA VAL A 186 24.14 -8.84 0.44
C VAL A 186 24.47 -8.78 1.92
N THR A 187 25.47 -7.97 2.26
CA THR A 187 25.84 -7.70 3.66
C THR A 187 24.70 -6.99 4.39
N ASP A 188 24.41 -7.45 5.60
CA ASP A 188 23.35 -6.87 6.39
C ASP A 188 23.70 -5.50 6.95
N SER A 189 22.74 -4.58 6.89
CA SER A 189 22.90 -3.28 7.53
C SER A 189 22.72 -3.42 9.05
N PRO A 190 23.36 -2.56 9.86
CA PRO A 190 23.15 -2.53 11.31
C PRO A 190 21.67 -2.41 11.69
N PHE A 191 20.91 -1.60 10.93
CA PHE A 191 19.47 -1.45 11.12
C PHE A 191 18.70 -2.76 10.97
N ASN A 192 19.03 -3.57 9.96
CA ASN A 192 18.35 -4.84 9.76
C ASN A 192 18.57 -5.78 10.95
N ILE A 193 19.79 -5.82 11.48
CA ILE A 193 20.15 -6.63 12.65
C ILE A 193 19.36 -6.18 13.88
N ILE A 194 19.23 -4.87 14.10
CA ILE A 194 18.43 -4.30 15.21
C ILE A 194 16.96 -4.71 15.08
N ILE A 195 16.37 -4.55 13.89
CA ILE A 195 14.97 -4.91 13.64
C ILE A 195 14.75 -6.43 13.76
N ASP A 196 15.70 -7.25 13.33
CA ASP A 196 15.69 -8.71 13.52
C ASP A 196 15.70 -9.08 15.02
N LYS A 197 16.54 -8.42 15.84
CA LYS A 197 16.58 -8.62 17.29
C LYS A 197 15.27 -8.20 17.96
N LEU A 198 14.73 -7.03 17.62
CA LEU A 198 13.44 -6.53 18.15
C LEU A 198 12.29 -7.49 17.82
N TRP A 199 12.23 -7.98 16.58
CA TRP A 199 11.22 -8.95 16.17
C TRP A 199 11.34 -10.28 16.93
N ASN A 200 12.58 -10.75 17.16
CA ASN A 200 12.82 -11.97 17.94
C ASN A 200 12.43 -11.79 19.42
N LEU A 201 12.69 -10.63 20.01
CA LEU A 201 12.21 -10.29 21.36
C LEU A 201 10.68 -10.30 21.40
N LEU A 202 10.03 -9.60 20.47
CA LEU A 202 8.57 -9.50 20.37
C LEU A 202 7.92 -10.88 20.25
N LYS A 203 8.46 -11.77 19.41
CA LYS A 203 8.00 -13.18 19.31
C LYS A 203 8.12 -13.99 20.60
N LYS A 204 9.00 -13.61 21.53
CA LYS A 204 9.10 -14.27 22.85
C LYS A 204 8.08 -13.71 23.83
N ILE A 205 7.84 -12.39 23.80
CA ILE A 205 7.00 -11.72 24.80
C ILE A 205 5.56 -11.44 24.33
N TRP A 206 5.18 -11.79 23.10
CA TRP A 206 3.86 -11.41 22.55
C TRP A 206 2.67 -11.92 23.37
N ILE A 207 2.74 -13.14 23.93
CA ILE A 207 1.68 -13.70 24.78
C ILE A 207 1.55 -12.88 26.06
N PHE A 208 2.67 -12.50 26.66
CA PHE A 208 2.70 -11.65 27.85
C PHE A 208 2.13 -10.26 27.57
N LEU A 209 2.50 -9.64 26.44
CA LEU A 209 1.93 -8.36 26.01
C LEU A 209 0.42 -8.46 25.77
N LEU A 210 -0.05 -9.55 25.14
CA LEU A 210 -1.47 -9.78 24.94
C LEU A 210 -2.20 -9.94 26.29
N ALA A 211 -1.63 -10.70 27.22
CA ALA A 211 -2.18 -10.86 28.57
C ALA A 211 -2.28 -9.52 29.30
N ILE A 212 -1.27 -8.66 29.19
CA ILE A 212 -1.31 -7.29 29.75
C ILE A 212 -2.43 -6.46 29.14
N VAL A 213 -2.62 -6.49 27.82
CA VAL A 213 -3.71 -5.75 27.15
C VAL A 213 -5.07 -6.27 27.60
N VAL A 214 -5.23 -7.59 27.71
CA VAL A 214 -6.45 -8.23 28.20
C VAL A 214 -6.73 -7.86 29.67
N LEU A 215 -5.72 -7.89 30.53
CA LEU A 215 -5.82 -7.44 31.92
C LEU A 215 -6.20 -5.96 32.00
N ASN A 216 -5.67 -5.12 31.11
CA ASN A 216 -6.05 -3.71 31.05
C ASN A 216 -7.54 -3.54 30.73
N ILE A 217 -8.08 -4.34 29.81
CA ILE A 217 -9.52 -4.32 29.46
C ILE A 217 -10.38 -4.78 30.65
N LEU A 218 -9.95 -5.82 31.36
CA LEU A 218 -10.73 -6.46 32.42
C LEU A 218 -10.69 -5.71 33.76
N THR A 219 -9.52 -5.25 34.22
CA THR A 219 -9.34 -4.80 35.60
C THR A 219 -8.72 -3.41 35.72
N LEU A 220 -7.56 -3.16 35.08
CA LEU A 220 -6.77 -1.94 35.32
C LEU A 220 -7.39 -0.70 34.68
N ARG A 221 -7.97 -0.86 33.48
CA ARG A 221 -8.70 0.16 32.71
C ARG A 221 -7.92 1.46 32.49
N ILE A 222 -6.59 1.38 32.39
CA ILE A 222 -5.71 2.53 32.23
C ILE A 222 -5.94 3.17 30.86
N GLY A 223 -6.31 4.44 30.86
CA GLY A 223 -6.51 5.24 29.63
C GLY A 223 -7.69 4.79 28.77
N MET A 224 -8.63 4.00 29.32
CA MET A 224 -9.86 3.60 28.64
C MET A 224 -10.96 4.64 28.82
N TRP A 225 -11.81 4.78 27.82
CA TRP A 225 -13.04 5.56 27.93
C TRP A 225 -14.18 4.64 28.41
N GLY A 226 -15.10 5.12 29.25
CA GLY A 226 -16.35 4.42 29.60
C GLY A 226 -16.23 3.21 30.53
N SER A 227 -17.15 2.23 30.40
CA SER A 227 -17.24 1.00 31.20
C SER A 227 -16.79 -0.25 30.41
N PHE A 228 -16.60 -1.37 31.11
CA PHE A 228 -16.26 -2.65 30.47
C PHE A 228 -17.32 -3.08 29.43
N SER A 229 -16.87 -3.70 28.35
CA SER A 229 -17.73 -4.31 27.33
C SER A 229 -17.05 -5.53 26.71
N LEU A 230 -17.79 -6.63 26.54
CA LEU A 230 -17.31 -7.82 25.84
C LEU A 230 -16.89 -7.53 24.39
N TRP A 231 -17.51 -6.53 23.74
CA TRP A 231 -17.15 -6.09 22.40
C TRP A 231 -15.71 -5.58 22.30
N SER A 232 -15.14 -5.11 23.41
CA SER A 232 -13.74 -4.65 23.46
C SER A 232 -12.76 -5.76 23.07
N PHE A 233 -13.07 -7.03 23.36
CA PHE A 233 -12.20 -8.14 22.97
C PHE A 233 -12.09 -8.31 21.47
N ILE A 234 -13.23 -8.22 20.77
CA ILE A 234 -13.28 -8.32 19.31
C ILE A 234 -12.60 -7.10 18.68
N CYS A 235 -12.93 -5.91 19.17
CA CYS A 235 -12.39 -4.65 18.65
C CYS A 235 -10.88 -4.47 18.90
N MET A 236 -10.29 -5.14 19.90
CA MET A 236 -8.84 -5.13 20.10
C MET A 236 -8.07 -5.67 18.87
N PHE A 237 -8.65 -6.63 18.14
CA PHE A 237 -8.02 -7.23 16.97
C PHE A 237 -8.07 -6.34 15.71
N ALA A 238 -8.84 -5.24 15.73
CA ALA A 238 -8.91 -4.32 14.61
C ALA A 238 -7.54 -3.69 14.27
N GLY A 239 -6.72 -3.41 15.29
CA GLY A 239 -5.38 -2.82 15.14
C GLY A 239 -4.40 -3.79 14.46
N PRO A 240 -4.23 -5.02 14.96
CA PRO A 240 -3.47 -6.05 14.26
C PRO A 240 -3.96 -6.29 12.82
N ILE A 241 -5.27 -6.29 12.57
CA ILE A 241 -5.83 -6.41 11.22
C ILE A 241 -5.38 -5.23 10.34
N TYR A 242 -5.43 -4.00 10.85
CA TYR A 242 -4.94 -2.82 10.13
C TYR A 242 -3.48 -2.98 9.71
N PHE A 243 -2.58 -3.30 10.65
CA PHE A 243 -1.16 -3.49 10.32
C PHE A 243 -0.94 -4.67 9.36
N GLY A 244 -1.73 -5.74 9.45
CA GLY A 244 -1.72 -6.85 8.50
C GLY A 244 -2.09 -6.42 7.09
N LEU A 245 -3.20 -5.67 6.93
CA LEU A 245 -3.65 -5.15 5.65
C LEU A 245 -2.63 -4.17 5.05
N VAL A 246 -2.17 -3.18 5.82
CA VAL A 246 -1.14 -2.22 5.38
C VAL A 246 0.13 -2.95 4.92
N THR A 247 0.58 -3.94 5.68
CA THR A 247 1.75 -4.75 5.31
C THR A 247 1.52 -5.52 4.01
N LEU A 248 0.36 -6.15 3.84
CA LEU A 248 0.02 -6.90 2.64
C LEU A 248 -0.01 -6.01 1.40
N PHE A 249 -0.69 -4.86 1.47
CA PHE A 249 -0.86 -3.96 0.32
C PHE A 249 0.39 -3.16 -0.03
N ILE A 250 1.23 -2.79 0.95
CA ILE A 250 2.48 -2.06 0.67
C ILE A 250 3.62 -3.03 0.31
N VAL A 251 3.83 -4.08 1.11
CA VAL A 251 5.00 -4.96 0.97
C VAL A 251 4.79 -6.03 -0.10
N GLY A 252 3.57 -6.52 -0.28
CA GLY A 252 3.22 -7.52 -1.31
C GLY A 252 3.70 -7.13 -2.71
N PRO A 253 3.24 -5.99 -3.27
CA PRO A 253 3.61 -5.54 -4.61
C PRO A 253 5.01 -4.90 -4.70
N LEU A 254 5.78 -4.82 -3.61
CA LEU A 254 7.08 -4.13 -3.59
C LEU A 254 8.04 -4.59 -4.69
N LYS A 255 8.13 -5.90 -4.96
CA LYS A 255 8.98 -6.45 -6.03
C LYS A 255 8.54 -5.95 -7.41
N MET A 256 7.23 -5.85 -7.64
CA MET A 256 6.70 -5.31 -8.89
C MET A 256 7.05 -3.84 -9.06
N TYR A 257 7.02 -3.03 -7.99
CA TYR A 257 7.43 -1.62 -8.06
C TYR A 257 8.91 -1.48 -8.39
N VAL A 258 9.77 -2.24 -7.70
CA VAL A 258 11.22 -2.22 -7.97
C VAL A 258 11.52 -2.68 -9.40
N ASN A 259 10.90 -3.79 -9.84
CA ASN A 259 11.03 -4.28 -11.21
C ASN A 259 10.60 -3.19 -12.21
N SER A 260 9.41 -2.63 -12.03
CA SER A 260 8.89 -1.61 -12.95
C SER A 260 9.74 -0.34 -13.02
N PHE A 261 10.38 0.06 -11.91
CA PHE A 261 11.39 1.12 -11.93
C PHE A 261 12.55 0.79 -12.89
N TYR A 262 13.11 -0.42 -12.81
CA TYR A 262 14.20 -0.84 -13.70
C TYR A 262 13.77 -1.00 -15.15
N LEU A 263 12.55 -1.48 -15.37
CA LEU A 263 11.97 -1.56 -16.71
C LEU A 263 11.89 -0.17 -17.36
N VAL A 264 11.54 0.86 -16.60
CA VAL A 264 11.55 2.24 -17.09
C VAL A 264 12.97 2.75 -17.29
N LYS A 265 13.86 2.54 -16.31
CA LYS A 265 15.26 2.99 -16.34
C LYS A 265 16.01 2.45 -17.56
N TYR A 266 15.80 1.18 -17.90
CA TYR A 266 16.47 0.49 -19.01
C TYR A 266 15.50 0.16 -20.16
N ALA A 267 14.49 1.03 -20.40
CA ALA A 267 13.39 0.76 -21.32
C ALA A 267 13.83 0.30 -22.72
N GLU A 268 14.78 0.97 -23.36
CA GLU A 268 15.23 0.59 -24.71
C GLU A 268 16.01 -0.74 -24.70
N GLN A 269 16.80 -1.02 -23.67
CA GLN A 269 17.54 -2.28 -23.55
C GLN A 269 16.58 -3.47 -23.37
N TYR A 270 15.54 -3.31 -22.54
CA TYR A 270 14.46 -4.30 -22.41
C TYR A 270 13.63 -4.46 -23.69
N ARG A 271 13.40 -3.38 -24.42
CA ARG A 271 12.71 -3.42 -25.71
C ARG A 271 13.46 -4.30 -26.72
N VAL A 272 14.79 -4.16 -26.78
CA VAL A 272 15.66 -5.00 -27.61
C VAL A 272 15.69 -6.44 -27.09
N LEU A 273 15.90 -6.63 -25.79
CA LEU A 273 15.97 -7.96 -25.15
C LEU A 273 14.70 -8.80 -25.42
N TRP A 274 13.52 -8.19 -25.31
CA TRP A 274 12.25 -8.87 -25.49
C TRP A 274 11.69 -8.81 -26.92
N LYS A 275 12.45 -8.23 -27.87
CA LYS A 275 12.06 -8.07 -29.28
C LYS A 275 10.66 -7.46 -29.43
N VAL A 276 10.39 -6.40 -28.67
CA VAL A 276 9.06 -5.76 -28.62
C VAL A 276 8.78 -5.02 -29.92
N THR A 277 7.62 -5.26 -30.52
CA THR A 277 7.25 -4.61 -31.79
C THR A 277 6.92 -3.13 -31.60
N ASP A 278 7.10 -2.33 -32.66
CA ASP A 278 6.73 -0.90 -32.65
C ASP A 278 5.24 -0.69 -32.34
N GLU A 279 4.38 -1.63 -32.71
CA GLU A 279 2.96 -1.58 -32.37
C GLU A 279 2.71 -1.81 -30.88
N GLN A 280 3.38 -2.77 -30.26
CA GLN A 280 3.28 -3.01 -28.82
C GLN A 280 3.84 -1.83 -28.00
N TRP A 281 4.91 -1.19 -28.50
CA TRP A 281 5.61 -0.12 -27.79
C TRP A 281 4.91 1.23 -27.90
N TYR A 282 4.43 1.61 -29.09
CA TYR A 282 3.83 2.93 -29.35
C TYR A 282 2.31 2.89 -29.49
N GLY A 283 1.73 1.71 -29.72
CA GLY A 283 0.32 1.54 -30.03
C GLY A 283 -0.01 1.80 -31.51
N LYS A 284 -1.00 1.05 -32.03
CA LYS A 284 -1.49 1.08 -33.43
C LYS A 284 -1.49 2.45 -34.10
N ARG A 285 -2.08 3.46 -33.45
CA ARG A 285 -2.25 4.81 -34.02
C ARG A 285 -0.91 5.52 -34.23
N ARG A 286 0.02 5.45 -33.27
CA ARG A 286 1.32 6.12 -33.36
C ARG A 286 2.26 5.37 -34.31
N THR A 287 2.24 4.05 -34.31
CA THR A 287 3.03 3.22 -35.24
C THR A 287 2.66 3.52 -36.69
N LYS A 288 1.37 3.63 -37.02
CA LYS A 288 0.93 4.07 -38.36
C LYS A 288 1.46 5.45 -38.75
N LYS A 289 1.50 6.40 -37.80
CA LYS A 289 2.06 7.75 -38.04
C LYS A 289 3.58 7.70 -38.25
N LEU A 290 4.31 6.88 -37.48
CA LEU A 290 5.75 6.71 -37.61
C LEU A 290 6.13 6.04 -38.94
N ALA A 291 5.39 5.00 -39.34
CA ALA A 291 5.59 4.34 -40.64
C ALA A 291 5.40 5.33 -41.81
N LYS A 292 4.34 6.15 -41.78
CA LYS A 292 4.12 7.20 -42.78
C LYS A 292 5.22 8.27 -42.82
N LYS A 293 5.87 8.55 -41.69
CA LYS A 293 7.02 9.49 -41.63
C LYS A 293 8.32 8.90 -42.15
N LYS A 294 8.50 7.57 -42.11
CA LYS A 294 9.70 6.89 -42.65
C LYS A 294 9.64 6.69 -44.17
N LEU A 295 8.44 6.78 -44.74
CA LEU A 295 8.18 6.67 -46.19
C LEU A 295 8.22 8.03 -46.90
N LYS A 296 8.37 9.13 -46.14
CA LYS A 296 8.62 10.48 -46.65
C LYS A 296 10.06 10.83 -46.39
#